data_AF-A0A1F6DGF6-F1
#
_entry.id   AF-A0A1F6DGF6-F1
#
_cell.length_a   1.000
_cell.length_b   1.000
_cell.length_c   1.000
_cell.angle_alpha   90.00
_cell.angle_beta   90.00
_cell.angle_gamma   90.00
#
_symmetry.space_group_name_H-M   'P 1'
#
loop_
_entity.id
_entity.type
_entity.pdbx_description
1 polymer ?
#
loop_
_entity_poly.entity_id
_entity_poly.type
_entity_poly.pdbx_seq_one_letter_code
_entity_poly.pdbx_strand_id
1 'polypeptide(L)'
;MPYGIPQDIEQRIRRRDKNCVYCHKAMIYPCVGDERYNWATIEHFKENGPFYWAKGLKEEDLAICCFSCNSSRGNKGLLIWFKSKYCIDRNINEQTVAEPVKEYIRRIKK
;
A
#
# COMPACT_ATOMS: atom_id res chain seq x y z
N MET A 1 -0.83 -14.64 -11.21
CA MET A 1 -1.02 -13.33 -10.55
C MET A 1 -0.76 -13.50 -9.06
N PRO A 2 0.05 -12.65 -8.42
CA PRO A 2 0.22 -12.66 -6.97
C PRO A 2 -1.14 -12.63 -6.27
N TYR A 3 -1.31 -13.40 -5.19
CA TYR A 3 -2.49 -13.36 -4.30
C TYR A 3 -3.86 -13.70 -4.93
N GLY A 4 -3.89 -14.13 -6.19
CA GLY A 4 -5.12 -14.48 -6.92
C GLY A 4 -6.02 -13.28 -7.24
N ILE A 5 -5.48 -12.06 -7.24
CA ILE A 5 -6.25 -10.84 -7.54
C ILE A 5 -6.65 -10.86 -9.03
N PRO A 6 -7.95 -10.65 -9.36
CA PRO A 6 -8.40 -10.52 -10.74
C PRO A 6 -7.72 -9.36 -11.46
N GLN A 7 -7.44 -9.52 -12.75
CA GLN A 7 -6.68 -8.53 -13.53
C GLN A 7 -7.39 -7.16 -13.61
N ASP A 8 -8.71 -7.15 -13.72
CA ASP A 8 -9.52 -5.93 -13.75
C ASP A 8 -9.45 -5.15 -12.42
N ILE A 9 -9.38 -5.87 -11.29
CA ILE A 9 -9.18 -5.31 -9.94
C ILE A 9 -7.79 -4.70 -9.86
N GLU A 10 -6.75 -5.44 -10.25
CA GLU A 10 -5.37 -4.93 -10.23
C GLU A 10 -5.22 -3.66 -11.10
N GLN A 11 -5.86 -3.64 -12.27
CA GLN A 11 -5.85 -2.46 -13.13
C GLN A 11 -6.60 -1.27 -12.52
N ARG A 12 -7.67 -1.50 -11.75
CA ARG A 12 -8.37 -0.42 -11.02
C ARG A 12 -7.50 0.18 -9.93
N ILE A 13 -6.89 -0.64 -9.08
CA ILE A 13 -6.00 -0.13 -8.01
C ILE A 13 -4.79 0.61 -8.60
N ARG A 14 -4.20 0.13 -9.70
CA ARG A 14 -3.08 0.82 -10.37
C ARG A 14 -3.49 2.14 -11.03
N ARG A 15 -4.71 2.23 -11.56
CA ARG A 15 -5.24 3.50 -12.10
C ARG A 15 -5.57 4.51 -11.02
N ARG A 16 -6.05 4.05 -9.87
CA ARG A 16 -6.34 4.85 -8.67
C ARG A 16 -5.04 5.38 -8.05
N ASP A 17 -4.07 4.50 -7.85
CA ASP A 17 -2.85 4.77 -7.07
C ASP A 17 -1.66 5.08 -7.98
N LYS A 18 -1.73 6.21 -8.69
CA LYS A 18 -0.68 6.65 -9.65
C LYS A 18 0.66 6.95 -8.98
N ASN A 19 0.61 7.45 -7.75
CA ASN A 19 1.75 7.77 -6.92
C ASN A 19 1.69 6.92 -5.65
N CYS A 20 2.83 6.75 -4.97
CA CYS A 20 2.86 5.96 -3.74
C CYS A 20 1.85 6.49 -2.73
N VAL A 21 0.89 5.66 -2.30
CA VAL A 21 -0.18 6.08 -1.37
C VAL A 21 0.32 6.58 0.00
N TYR A 22 1.59 6.32 0.33
CA TYR A 22 2.22 6.75 1.57
C TYR A 22 3.07 8.01 1.42
N CYS A 23 4.03 8.02 0.50
CA CYS A 23 5.02 9.11 0.37
C CYS A 23 4.88 9.93 -0.91
N HIS A 24 3.86 9.67 -1.73
CA HIS A 24 3.50 10.40 -2.95
C HIS A 24 4.55 10.44 -4.07
N LYS A 25 5.70 9.78 -3.91
CA LYS A 25 6.68 9.71 -4.98
C LYS A 25 6.16 8.91 -6.18
N ALA A 26 6.69 9.24 -7.35
CA ALA A 26 6.50 8.47 -8.57
C ALA A 26 7.00 7.03 -8.38
N MET A 27 6.33 6.08 -9.04
CA MET A 27 6.64 4.66 -8.95
C MET A 27 6.90 4.08 -10.34
N ILE A 28 7.68 3.00 -10.37
CA ILE A 28 8.05 2.30 -11.61
C ILE A 28 7.16 1.07 -11.77
N TYR A 29 6.49 0.97 -12.91
CA TYR A 29 5.74 -0.20 -13.35
C TYR A 29 5.86 -0.36 -14.88
N PRO A 30 6.13 -1.56 -15.42
CA PRO A 30 6.43 -2.80 -14.71
C PRO A 30 7.73 -2.69 -13.89
N CYS A 31 7.84 -3.49 -12.82
CA CYS A 31 8.96 -3.45 -11.87
C CYS A 31 10.25 -4.05 -12.49
N VAL A 32 10.87 -3.30 -13.42
CA VAL A 32 12.09 -3.69 -14.14
C VAL A 32 13.25 -2.76 -13.78
N GLY A 33 14.48 -3.27 -13.86
CA GLY A 33 15.71 -2.51 -13.56
C GLY A 33 16.11 -2.50 -12.07
N ASP A 34 17.13 -1.70 -11.73
CA ASP A 34 17.79 -1.75 -10.42
C ASP A 34 17.22 -0.78 -9.38
N GLU A 35 16.33 0.13 -9.78
CA GLU A 35 15.68 1.09 -8.88
C GLU A 35 14.53 0.46 -8.07
N ARG A 36 14.83 -0.65 -7.41
CA ARG A 36 13.84 -1.43 -6.65
C ARG A 36 13.06 -0.60 -5.66
N TYR A 37 13.72 0.37 -5.03
CA TYR A 37 13.13 1.30 -4.08
C TYR A 37 11.95 2.12 -4.65
N ASN A 38 11.87 2.28 -5.98
CA ASN A 38 10.79 2.99 -6.69
C ASN A 38 9.72 2.04 -7.28
N TRP A 39 9.89 0.72 -7.21
CA TRP A 39 8.94 -0.22 -7.80
C TRP A 39 7.51 -0.09 -7.22
N ALA A 40 6.51 -0.14 -8.10
CA ALA A 40 5.09 -0.07 -7.77
C ALA A 40 4.56 -1.43 -7.29
N THR A 41 4.57 -1.63 -5.98
CA THR A 41 4.18 -2.90 -5.33
C THR A 41 2.76 -2.88 -4.79
N ILE A 42 2.13 -4.05 -4.73
CA ILE A 42 0.83 -4.23 -4.06
C ILE A 42 1.05 -4.25 -2.54
N GLU A 43 0.32 -3.40 -1.86
CA GLU A 43 0.27 -3.25 -0.41
C GLU A 43 -1.03 -3.87 0.13
N HIS A 44 -0.91 -4.67 1.20
CA HIS A 44 -2.06 -5.20 1.93
C HIS A 44 -2.22 -4.42 3.23
N PHE A 45 -3.32 -3.70 3.42
CA PHE A 45 -3.48 -2.90 4.63
C PHE A 45 -3.57 -3.75 5.90
N LYS A 46 -4.25 -4.90 5.83
CA LYS A 46 -4.44 -5.82 6.96
C LYS A 46 -3.16 -6.60 7.24
N GLU A 47 -2.68 -6.52 8.49
CA GLU A 47 -1.50 -7.27 8.95
C GLU A 47 -1.76 -8.78 9.12
N ASN A 48 -3.01 -9.18 9.40
CA ASN A 48 -3.40 -10.57 9.70
C ASN A 48 -4.26 -11.20 8.57
N GLY A 49 -4.31 -10.57 7.40
CA GLY A 49 -5.09 -11.05 6.25
C GLY A 49 -6.58 -10.72 6.31
N PRO A 50 -7.41 -11.30 5.42
CA PRO A 50 -7.06 -12.29 4.40
C PRO A 50 -6.10 -11.74 3.33
N PHE A 51 -5.17 -12.56 2.85
CA PHE A 51 -4.16 -12.19 1.84
C PHE A 51 -4.44 -12.70 0.44
N TYR A 52 -5.52 -13.47 0.25
CA TYR A 52 -5.87 -14.07 -1.04
C TYR A 52 -7.29 -13.70 -1.42
N TRP A 53 -7.52 -13.40 -2.71
CA TRP A 53 -8.84 -13.00 -3.22
C TRP A 53 -9.92 -14.04 -2.90
N ALA A 54 -9.64 -15.31 -3.18
CA ALA A 54 -10.55 -16.43 -2.89
C ALA A 54 -10.83 -16.66 -1.39
N LYS A 55 -10.10 -15.97 -0.50
CA LYS A 55 -10.27 -16.04 0.96
C LYS A 55 -10.90 -14.76 1.54
N GLY A 56 -11.43 -13.88 0.69
CA GLY A 56 -12.15 -12.67 1.12
C GLY A 56 -11.29 -11.42 1.21
N LEU A 57 -10.11 -11.39 0.57
CA LEU A 57 -9.38 -10.15 0.31
C LEU A 57 -10.25 -9.25 -0.59
N LYS A 58 -10.30 -7.95 -0.27
CA LYS A 58 -11.12 -6.97 -0.98
C LYS A 58 -10.28 -5.87 -1.61
N GLU A 59 -10.82 -5.20 -2.61
CA GLU A 59 -10.17 -4.09 -3.31
C GLU A 59 -9.84 -2.93 -2.35
N GLU A 60 -10.74 -2.63 -1.41
CA GLU A 60 -10.54 -1.56 -0.41
C GLU A 60 -9.50 -1.89 0.68
N ASP A 61 -8.99 -3.12 0.71
CA ASP A 61 -7.90 -3.54 1.61
C ASP A 61 -6.53 -3.53 0.91
N LEU A 62 -6.50 -3.11 -0.36
CA LEU A 62 -5.32 -3.08 -1.22
C LEU A 62 -4.99 -1.67 -1.68
N ALA A 63 -3.70 -1.41 -1.88
CA ALA A 63 -3.21 -0.22 -2.54
C ALA A 63 -1.91 -0.47 -3.31
N ILE A 64 -1.47 0.50 -4.11
CA ILE A 64 -0.13 0.50 -4.70
C ILE A 64 0.78 1.48 -3.95
N CYS A 65 1.94 1.00 -3.53
CA CYS A 65 2.97 1.84 -2.92
C CYS A 65 4.36 1.48 -3.41
N CYS A 66 5.32 2.38 -3.21
CA CYS A 66 6.71 2.11 -3.55
C CYS A 66 7.27 0.99 -2.67
N PHE A 67 8.19 0.21 -3.22
CA PHE A 67 8.84 -0.88 -2.49
C PHE A 67 9.48 -0.42 -1.16
N SER A 68 10.08 0.78 -1.10
CA SER A 68 10.67 1.28 0.16
C SER A 68 9.65 1.42 1.28
N CYS A 69 8.47 1.97 0.99
CA CYS A 69 7.42 2.10 2.00
C CYS A 69 6.87 0.73 2.38
N ASN A 70 6.60 -0.14 1.40
CA ASN A 70 6.13 -1.50 1.64
C ASN A 70 7.09 -2.28 2.54
N SER A 71 8.38 -2.27 2.19
CA SER A 71 9.45 -2.94 2.95
C SER A 71 9.61 -2.36 4.36
N SER A 72 9.57 -1.03 4.50
CA SER A 72 9.64 -0.36 5.80
C SER A 72 8.46 -0.72 6.72
N ARG A 73 7.26 -0.82 6.16
CA ARG A 73 6.08 -1.25 6.90
C ARG A 73 6.23 -2.70 7.34
N GLY A 74 6.49 -3.59 6.38
CA GLY A 74 6.49 -5.03 6.61
C GLY A 74 5.13 -5.49 7.15
N ASN A 75 5.16 -6.23 8.25
CA ASN A 75 3.97 -6.74 8.94
C ASN A 75 3.42 -5.82 10.03
N LYS A 76 3.94 -4.60 10.20
CA LYS A 76 3.48 -3.69 11.25
C LYS A 76 2.08 -3.16 10.93
N GLY A 77 1.21 -3.14 11.93
CA GLY A 77 -0.05 -2.42 11.87
C GLY A 77 0.15 -0.96 11.46
N LEU A 78 -0.72 -0.45 10.59
CA LEU A 78 -0.54 0.84 9.92
C LEU A 78 -0.32 2.01 10.90
N LEU A 79 -1.14 2.10 11.95
CA LEU A 79 -1.04 3.16 12.96
C LEU A 79 0.24 3.07 13.80
N ILE A 80 0.76 1.86 14.00
CA ILE A 80 2.04 1.64 14.69
C ILE A 80 3.18 2.06 13.76
N TRP A 81 3.11 1.68 12.48
CA TRP A 81 4.13 2.03 11.50
C TRP A 81 4.27 3.55 11.29
N PHE A 82 3.19 4.32 11.35
CA PHE A 82 3.27 5.79 11.27
C PHE A 82 4.09 6.43 12.40
N LYS A 83 4.25 5.76 13.54
CA LYS A 83 5.10 6.23 14.64
C LYS A 83 6.59 5.89 14.45
N SER A 84 6.94 5.14 13.40
CA SER A 84 8.33 4.77 13.13
C SER A 84 9.16 5.96 12.64
N LYS A 85 10.48 5.90 12.89
CA LYS A 85 11.43 6.90 12.38
C LYS A 85 11.32 7.08 10.85
N TYR A 86 11.11 5.98 10.10
CA TYR A 86 10.95 6.05 8.66
C TYR A 86 9.81 6.97 8.22
N CYS A 87 8.66 6.86 8.90
CA CYS A 87 7.47 7.66 8.62
C CYS A 87 7.63 9.10 9.08
N ILE A 88 8.18 9.32 10.28
CA ILE A 88 8.43 10.65 10.83
C ILE A 88 9.36 11.45 9.90
N ASP A 89 10.50 10.86 9.52
CA ASP A 89 11.51 11.52 8.66
C ASP A 89 10.95 11.86 7.25
N ARG A 90 9.87 11.19 6.82
CA ARG A 90 9.25 11.36 5.48
C ARG A 90 7.88 12.00 5.52
N ASN A 91 7.45 12.50 6.69
CA ASN A 91 6.12 13.08 6.90
C ASN A 91 4.97 12.14 6.44
N ILE A 92 5.08 10.84 6.70
CA ILE A 92 4.02 9.86 6.42
C ILE A 92 3.16 9.71 7.68
N ASN A 93 1.92 10.19 7.63
CA ASN A 93 0.97 10.11 8.74
C ASN A 93 -0.49 10.13 8.22
N GLU A 94 -1.45 9.96 9.12
CA GLU A 94 -2.87 9.87 8.79
C GLU A 94 -3.42 11.06 7.97
N GLN A 95 -2.80 12.24 8.10
CA GLN A 95 -3.23 13.46 7.43
C GLN A 95 -2.61 13.57 6.03
N THR A 96 -1.38 13.08 5.87
CA THR A 96 -0.59 13.25 4.65
C THR A 96 -0.77 12.11 3.65
N VAL A 97 -1.12 10.90 4.08
CA VAL A 97 -1.34 9.75 3.17
C VAL A 97 -2.49 9.97 2.18
N ALA A 98 -2.50 9.18 1.10
CA ALA A 98 -3.55 9.22 0.07
C ALA A 98 -4.90 8.69 0.59
N GLU A 99 -5.97 9.00 -0.15
CA GLU A 99 -7.35 8.71 0.27
C GLU A 99 -7.64 7.23 0.56
N PRO A 100 -7.17 6.23 -0.21
CA PRO A 100 -7.41 4.82 0.11
C PRO A 100 -6.91 4.42 1.51
N VAL A 101 -5.79 5.01 1.93
CA VAL A 101 -5.20 4.78 3.26
C VAL A 101 -6.06 5.46 4.33
N LYS A 102 -6.52 6.69 4.08
CA LYS A 102 -7.43 7.42 4.97
C LYS A 102 -8.74 6.67 5.18
N GLU A 103 -9.33 6.15 4.11
CA GLU A 103 -10.54 5.34 4.17
C GLU A 103 -10.35 4.07 4.99
N TYR A 104 -9.23 3.36 4.80
CA TYR A 104 -8.89 2.21 5.62
C TYR A 104 -8.75 2.57 7.10
N ILE A 105 -8.06 3.68 7.43
CA ILE A 105 -7.92 4.17 8.81
C ILE A 105 -9.30 4.47 9.42
N ARG A 106 -10.18 5.15 8.69
CA ARG A 106 -11.55 5.44 9.15
C ARG A 106 -12.34 4.16 9.42
N ARG A 107 -12.09 3.08 8.69
CA ARG A 107 -12.77 1.79 8.91
C ARG A 107 -12.29 1.05 10.15
N ILE A 108 -10.99 1.11 10.47
CA ILE A 108 -10.42 0.38 11.63
C ILE A 108 -10.52 1.15 12.95
N LYS A 109 -10.79 2.46 12.90
CA LYS A 109 -11.02 3.31 14.09
C LYS A 109 -12.49 3.42 14.50
N LYS A 110 -13.40 2.93 13.66
CA LYS A 110 -14.82 2.78 13.99
C LYS A 110 -15.02 1.53 14.82
#